data_AF-A0AAJ0HCB1-F1
#
_entry.id   AF-A0AAJ0HCB1-F1
#
_cell.length_a   1.000
_cell.length_b   1.000
_cell.length_c   1.000
_cell.angle_alpha   90.00
_cell.angle_beta   90.00
_cell.angle_gamma   90.00
#
_symmetry.space_group_name_H-M   'P 1'
#
loop_
_entity.id
_entity.type
_entity.pdbx_description
1 polymer ?
#
loop_
_entity_poly.entity_id
_entity_poly.type
_entity_poly.pdbx_seq_one_letter_code
_entity_poly.pdbx_strand_id
1 'polypeptide(L)' 'MKFTVAAVFAFAAMAMAYPENFEVVKRQANLQNQVDVGAPAMTDRTGRVIPFNAANVYQDAKAKGI' A
#
# COMPACT_ATOMS: atom_id res chain seq x y z
N MET A 1 -36.26 27.85 -0.70
CA MET A 1 -34.96 28.40 -0.25
C MET A 1 -34.57 28.00 1.19
N LYS A 2 -35.51 27.73 2.10
CA LYS A 2 -35.21 27.40 3.51
C LYS A 2 -34.44 26.07 3.72
N PHE A 3 -34.66 25.09 2.84
CA PHE A 3 -33.95 23.80 2.88
C PHE A 3 -32.51 23.84 2.35
N THR A 4 -32.13 24.92 1.66
CA THR A 4 -30.82 25.04 1.01
C THR A 4 -29.73 25.34 2.04
N VAL A 5 -30.02 26.16 3.04
CA VAL A 5 -29.05 26.52 4.09
C VAL A 5 -28.71 25.31 4.96
N ALA A 6 -29.71 24.54 5.38
CA ALA A 6 -29.51 23.31 6.14
C ALA A 6 -28.69 22.26 5.37
N ALA A 7 -28.91 22.14 4.05
CA ALA A 7 -28.15 21.24 3.19
C ALA A 7 -26.66 21.64 3.09
N VAL A 8 -26.37 22.93 2.98
CA VAL A 8 -24.97 23.44 2.95
C VAL A 8 -24.27 23.17 4.29
N PHE A 9 -24.94 23.40 5.42
CA PHE A 9 -24.36 23.09 6.73
C PHE A 9 -24.12 21.59 6.95
N ALA A 10 -25.03 20.74 6.48
CA ALA A 10 -24.85 19.29 6.56
C ALA A 10 -23.63 18.81 5.75
N PHE A 11 -23.42 19.37 4.56
CA PHE A 11 -22.26 19.04 3.72
C PHE A 11 -20.94 19.52 4.32
N ALA A 12 -20.93 20.73 4.88
CA ALA A 12 -19.76 21.27 5.58
C ALA A 12 -19.39 20.43 6.81
N ALA A 13 -20.37 20.02 7.62
CA ALA A 13 -20.13 19.14 8.77
C ALA A 13 -19.54 17.79 8.35
N MET A 14 -19.99 17.22 7.24
CA MET A 14 -19.45 15.94 6.74
C MET A 14 -18.00 16.07 6.24
N ALA A 15 -17.64 17.20 5.63
CA ALA A 15 -16.27 17.47 5.19
C ALA A 15 -15.28 17.66 6.35
N MET A 16 -15.75 18.19 7.49
CA MET A 16 -14.92 18.41 8.68
C MET A 16 -14.86 17.18 9.60
N ALA A 17 -15.76 16.21 9.43
CA ALA A 17 -15.80 14.97 10.21
C ALA A 17 -14.85 13.89 9.67
N TYR A 18 -13.99 14.21 8.69
CA TYR A 18 -12.97 13.26 8.24
C TYR A 18 -12.00 13.00 9.39
N PRO A 19 -11.83 11.73 9.80
CA PRO A 19 -10.90 11.40 10.87
C PRO A 19 -9.48 11.76 10.41
N GLU A 20 -8.81 12.64 11.16
CA GLU A 20 -7.44 13.08 10.88
C GLU A 20 -6.42 11.93 10.93
N ASN A 21 -6.83 10.78 11.45
CA ASN A 21 -6.03 9.57 11.60
C ASN A 21 -6.30 8.55 10.47
N PHE A 22 -6.64 9.01 9.27
CA PHE A 22 -6.73 8.11 8.12
C PHE A 22 -5.31 7.68 7.73
N GLU A 23 -4.77 6.68 8.44
CA GLU A 23 -3.59 5.98 7.97
C GLU A 23 -3.94 5.35 6.63
N VAL A 24 -3.37 5.89 5.56
CA VAL A 24 -3.35 5.22 4.27
C VAL A 24 -2.53 3.95 4.47
N VAL A 25 -3.21 2.86 4.82
CA VAL A 25 -2.61 1.53 4.88
C VAL A 25 -2.16 1.22 3.46
N LYS A 26 -0.85 1.43 3.20
CA LYS A 26 -0.24 1.07 1.93
C LYS A 26 -0.50 -0.42 1.73
N ARG A 27 -1.30 -0.79 0.74
CA ARG A 27 -1.66 -2.20 0.45
C ARG A 27 -0.41 -3.08 0.26
N GLN A 28 0.72 -2.47 -0.12
CA GLN A 28 1.99 -3.14 -0.35
C GLN A 28 2.87 -3.25 0.89
N ALA A 29 2.60 -2.48 1.96
CA ALA A 29 3.23 -2.73 3.24
C ALA A 29 2.59 -3.99 3.80
N ASN A 30 3.15 -5.14 3.46
CA ASN A 30 2.75 -6.41 4.05
C ASN A 30 3.09 -6.38 5.54
N LEU A 31 2.16 -5.83 6.35
CA LEU A 31 2.28 -5.67 7.80
C LEU A 31 2.57 -7.02 8.50
N GLN A 32 2.26 -8.13 7.84
CA GLN A 32 2.33 -9.47 8.42
C GLN A 32 3.71 -10.12 8.27
N ASN A 33 4.49 -9.72 7.25
CA ASN A 33 5.83 -10.25 7.01
C ASN A 33 6.94 -9.18 6.99
N GLN A 34 6.61 -7.90 7.21
CA GLN A 34 7.55 -6.76 7.30
C GLN A 34 8.56 -6.70 6.13
N VAL A 35 8.17 -7.18 4.96
CA VAL A 35 9.01 -7.11 3.77
C VAL A 35 8.98 -5.67 3.27
N ASP A 36 10.16 -5.05 3.19
CA ASP A 36 10.30 -3.71 2.64
C ASP A 36 9.78 -3.67 1.19
N VAL A 37 9.04 -2.62 0.85
CA VAL A 37 8.35 -2.45 -0.44
C VAL A 37 9.37 -2.40 -1.60
N GLY A 38 10.63 -2.03 -1.32
CA GLY A 38 11.72 -2.03 -2.30
C GLY A 38 12.59 -3.30 -2.29
N ALA A 39 12.35 -4.24 -1.38
CA ALA A 39 13.20 -5.43 -1.24
C ALA A 39 12.79 -6.54 -2.22
N PRO A 40 13.74 -7.32 -2.77
CA PRO A 40 13.44 -8.50 -3.55
C PRO A 40 12.67 -9.53 -2.70
N ALA A 41 11.53 -9.97 -3.21
CA ALA A 41 10.65 -10.90 -2.51
C ALA A 41 9.93 -11.85 -3.48
N MET A 42 9.50 -13.01 -2.97
CA MET A 42 8.74 -14.03 -3.70
C MET A 42 7.55 -14.52 -2.87
N THR A 43 6.59 -15.17 -3.52
CA THR A 43 5.40 -15.73 -2.85
C THR A 43 5.60 -17.21 -2.57
N ASP A 44 5.38 -17.65 -1.33
CA ASP A 44 5.45 -19.06 -0.95
C ASP A 44 4.18 -19.85 -1.34
N ARG A 45 4.19 -21.17 -1.11
CA ARG A 45 3.05 -22.06 -1.41
C ARG A 45 1.75 -21.65 -0.69
N THR A 46 1.86 -20.98 0.45
CA THR A 46 0.72 -20.55 1.27
C THR A 46 0.24 -19.15 0.94
N GLY A 47 0.86 -18.48 -0.04
CA GLY A 47 0.52 -17.11 -0.45
C GLY A 47 1.21 -16.02 0.36
N ARG A 48 2.21 -16.35 1.19
CA ARG A 48 2.96 -15.35 1.98
C ARG A 48 4.12 -14.78 1.17
N VAL A 49 4.37 -13.49 1.32
CA VAL A 49 5.50 -12.79 0.68
C VAL A 49 6.74 -12.95 1.55
N ILE A 50 7.77 -13.60 1.04
CA ILE A 50 9.04 -13.85 1.73
C ILE A 50 10.20 -13.15 1.01
N PRO A 51 11.13 -12.53 1.74
CA PRO A 51 12.29 -11.88 1.12
C PRO A 51 13.27 -12.93 0.58
N PHE A 52 14.03 -12.59 -0.45
CA PHE A 52 15.15 -13.42 -0.93
C PHE A 52 16.39 -12.57 -1.23
N ASN A 53 17.56 -13.21 -1.22
CA ASN A 53 18.80 -12.55 -1.60
C ASN A 53 18.96 -12.58 -3.14
N ALA A 54 18.70 -11.46 -3.80
CA ALA A 54 18.85 -11.33 -5.24
C ALA A 54 20.29 -11.49 -5.76
N ALA A 55 21.32 -11.30 -4.92
CA ALA A 55 22.71 -11.52 -5.30
C ALA A 55 23.02 -13.01 -5.56
N ASN A 56 22.24 -13.92 -4.98
CA ASN A 56 22.38 -15.37 -5.16
C ASN A 56 21.49 -15.92 -6.28
N VAL A 57 20.74 -15.06 -6.97
CA VAL A 57 19.88 -15.46 -8.08
C VAL A 57 20.67 -15.35 -9.38
N TYR A 58 20.72 -16.44 -10.14
CA TYR A 58 21.29 -16.42 -11.47
C TYR A 58 20.45 -15.52 -12.38
N GLN A 59 21.10 -14.53 -13.00
CA GLN A 59 20.50 -13.59 -13.92
C GLN A 59 21.12 -13.81 -15.30
N ASP A 60 20.41 -14.51 -16.17
CA ASP A 60 20.88 -14.85 -17.52
C ASP A 60 21.24 -13.60 -18.34
N ALA A 61 20.43 -12.54 -18.27
CA ALA A 61 20.70 -11.27 -18.94
C ALA A 61 22.02 -10.63 -18.49
N LYS A 62 22.24 -10.55 -17.17
CA LYS A 62 23.48 -10.06 -16.58
C LYS A 62 24.68 -10.94 -16.98
N ALA A 63 24.49 -12.27 -17.00
CA ALA A 63 25.53 -13.21 -17.41
C ALA A 63 25.89 -13.08 -18.91
N LYS A 64 24.91 -12.72 -19.75
CA LYS A 64 25.07 -12.46 -21.18
C LYS A 64 25.47 -11.02 -21.51
N GLY A 65 25.54 -10.13 -20.52
CA GLY A 65 25.92 -8.73 -20.69
C GLY A 65 24.91 -7.88 -21.47
N ILE A 66 23.63 -8.25 -21.41
CA ILE A 66 22.51 -7.56 -22.09
C ILE A 66 21.55 -6.92 -21.09
#